data_AF-A0A261Y0V6-F1
#
_entry.id   AF-A0A261Y0V6-F1
#
_cell.length_a   1.000
_cell.length_b   1.000
_cell.length_c   1.000
_cell.angle_alpha   90.00
_cell.angle_beta   90.00
_cell.angle_gamma   90.00
#
_symmetry.space_group_name_H-M   'P 1'
#
loop_
_entity.id
_entity.type
_entity.pdbx_description
1 polymer ?
#
loop_
_entity_poly.entity_id
_entity_poly.type
_entity_poly.pdbx_seq_one_letter_code
_entity_poly.pdbx_strand_id
1 'polypeptide(L)'
;MLKPKVISQVLAQVTTGTVTAAILMNSSGSLLAFSAATDEEATTYAAIAANIWTGYSRAGDTVAEKAITTNNAYNKHDLVGKGQLNTIIVDCENGTLLITPISHMLLCLVGNPESNLGILIAKLQALRRHLSDPLEKVSEYSF
;
A
#
# COMPACT_ATOMS: atom_id res chain seq x y z
N MET A 1 -3.36 22.28 -2.35
CA MET A 1 -4.02 21.33 -3.29
C MET A 1 -2.96 20.42 -3.88
N LEU A 2 -3.15 19.10 -3.79
CA LEU A 2 -2.27 18.12 -4.44
C LEU A 2 -2.46 18.21 -5.97
N LYS A 3 -1.38 18.15 -6.75
CA LYS A 3 -1.45 18.17 -8.23
C LYS A 3 -1.43 16.72 -8.73
N PRO A 4 -2.54 16.14 -9.22
CA PRO A 4 -2.61 14.73 -9.59
C PRO A 4 -1.52 14.30 -10.59
N LYS A 5 -1.23 15.18 -11.57
CA LYS A 5 -0.19 14.97 -12.58
C LYS A 5 1.21 14.79 -11.98
N VAL A 6 1.51 15.44 -10.86
CA VAL A 6 2.80 15.33 -10.17
C VAL A 6 2.90 13.98 -9.46
N ILE A 7 1.81 13.47 -8.89
CA ILE A 7 1.81 12.12 -8.28
C ILE A 7 2.14 11.07 -9.33
N SER A 8 1.44 11.08 -10.47
CA SER A 8 1.71 10.11 -11.55
C SER A 8 3.16 10.20 -12.04
N GLN A 9 3.75 11.40 -12.10
CA GLN A 9 5.16 11.56 -12.43
C GLN A 9 6.09 10.94 -11.38
N VAL A 10 5.79 11.12 -10.09
CA VAL A 10 6.54 10.48 -9.00
C VAL A 10 6.41 8.95 -9.04
N LEU A 11 5.20 8.43 -9.29
CA LEU A 11 4.97 6.99 -9.48
C LEU A 11 5.75 6.45 -10.68
N ALA A 12 5.85 7.22 -11.76
CA ALA A 12 6.62 6.83 -12.95
C ALA A 12 8.13 6.73 -12.70
N GLN A 13 8.68 7.43 -11.70
CA GLN A 13 10.11 7.34 -11.38
C GLN A 13 10.50 5.96 -10.84
N VAL A 14 9.56 5.24 -10.21
CA VAL A 14 9.85 3.91 -9.66
C VAL A 14 9.60 2.77 -10.66
N THR A 15 8.80 3.00 -11.70
CA THR A 15 8.51 2.03 -12.79
C THR A 15 9.64 2.00 -13.81
N THR A 16 10.80 1.56 -13.36
CA THR A 16 12.04 1.42 -14.14
C THR A 16 12.68 0.06 -13.85
N GLY A 17 13.38 -0.50 -14.84
CA GLY A 17 13.98 -1.82 -14.71
C GLY A 17 12.90 -2.90 -14.61
N THR A 18 12.89 -3.65 -13.50
CA THR A 18 11.99 -4.79 -13.29
C THR A 18 10.62 -4.42 -12.71
N VAL A 19 10.42 -3.15 -12.31
CA VAL A 19 9.13 -2.65 -11.79
C VAL A 19 8.24 -2.21 -12.94
N THR A 20 7.09 -2.87 -13.09
CA THR A 20 6.17 -2.66 -14.22
C THR A 20 5.04 -1.69 -13.89
N ALA A 21 4.60 -1.63 -12.64
CA ALA A 21 3.55 -0.70 -12.23
C ALA A 21 3.72 -0.16 -10.80
N ALA A 22 3.21 1.05 -10.59
CA ALA A 22 3.10 1.73 -9.30
C ALA A 22 1.76 2.44 -9.23
N ILE A 23 0.96 2.14 -8.21
CA ILE A 23 -0.45 2.49 -8.16
C ILE A 23 -0.80 3.04 -6.78
N LEU A 24 -1.38 4.23 -6.76
CA LEU A 24 -2.01 4.83 -5.59
C LEU A 24 -3.54 4.69 -5.73
N MET A 25 -4.17 4.11 -4.72
CA MET A 25 -5.60 3.81 -4.71
C MET A 25 -6.22 4.08 -3.34
N ASN A 26 -7.54 4.18 -3.27
CA ASN A 26 -8.27 4.16 -2.00
C ASN A 26 -8.44 2.71 -1.48
N SER A 27 -9.04 2.56 -0.30
CA SER A 27 -9.30 1.24 0.31
C SER A 27 -10.28 0.35 -0.45
N SER A 28 -11.08 0.89 -1.39
CA SER A 28 -11.98 0.13 -2.25
C SER A 28 -11.34 -0.27 -3.59
N GLY A 29 -10.07 0.07 -3.82
CA GLY A 29 -9.36 -0.23 -5.08
C GLY A 29 -9.65 0.75 -6.22
N SER A 30 -10.29 1.89 -5.95
CA SER A 30 -10.45 2.96 -6.93
C SER A 30 -9.13 3.70 -7.11
N LEU A 31 -8.73 3.89 -8.36
CA LEU A 31 -7.48 4.55 -8.73
C LEU A 31 -7.50 6.03 -8.38
N LEU A 32 -6.41 6.52 -7.80
CA LEU A 32 -6.15 7.94 -7.55
C LEU A 32 -5.04 8.47 -8.48
N ALA A 33 -3.99 7.68 -8.66
CA ALA A 33 -2.91 7.92 -9.61
C ALA A 33 -2.17 6.61 -9.88
N PHE A 34 -1.58 6.46 -11.06
CA PHE A 34 -0.78 5.27 -11.38
C PHE A 34 0.28 5.57 -12.44
N SER A 35 1.24 4.66 -12.52
CA SER A 35 2.14 4.42 -13.65
C SER A 35 2.08 2.92 -13.93
N ALA A 36 1.58 2.54 -15.11
CA ALA A 36 1.43 1.16 -15.56
C ALA A 36 1.43 1.16 -17.10
N ALA A 37 1.45 0.00 -17.76
CA ALA A 37 1.43 -0.03 -19.22
C ALA A 37 0.06 0.40 -19.76
N THR A 38 -1.03 0.02 -19.09
CA THR A 38 -2.40 0.40 -19.46
C THR A 38 -3.27 0.72 -18.24
N ASP A 39 -4.33 1.48 -18.47
CA ASP A 39 -5.35 1.80 -17.46
C ASP A 39 -6.09 0.54 -16.97
N GLU A 40 -6.30 -0.44 -17.86
CA GLU A 40 -6.93 -1.72 -17.54
C GLU A 40 -6.07 -2.55 -16.58
N GLU A 41 -4.77 -2.61 -16.84
CA GLU A 41 -3.79 -3.29 -15.98
C GLU A 41 -3.75 -2.63 -14.59
N ALA A 42 -3.67 -1.31 -14.54
CA ALA A 42 -3.70 -0.56 -13.28
C ALA A 42 -4.98 -0.84 -12.48
N THR A 43 -6.14 -0.84 -13.16
CA THR A 43 -7.44 -1.10 -12.55
C THR A 43 -7.50 -2.52 -11.97
N THR A 44 -7.00 -3.51 -12.71
CA THR A 44 -6.96 -4.91 -12.30
C THR A 44 -6.09 -5.09 -11.05
N TYR A 45 -4.86 -4.56 -11.08
CA TYR A 45 -3.96 -4.63 -9.93
C TYR A 45 -4.51 -3.92 -8.70
N ALA A 46 -5.19 -2.77 -8.88
CA ALA A 46 -5.79 -2.05 -7.76
C ALA A 46 -6.91 -2.83 -7.09
N ALA A 47 -7.82 -3.40 -7.88
CA ALA A 47 -8.92 -4.21 -7.35
C ALA A 47 -8.42 -5.43 -6.55
N ILE A 48 -7.40 -6.12 -7.09
CA ILE A 48 -6.78 -7.27 -6.41
C ILE A 48 -6.09 -6.82 -5.13
N ALA A 49 -5.25 -5.79 -5.19
CA ALA A 49 -4.49 -5.29 -4.04
C ALA A 49 -5.41 -4.83 -2.90
N ALA A 50 -6.47 -4.08 -3.21
CA ALA A 50 -7.42 -3.60 -2.21
C ALA A 50 -8.18 -4.73 -1.51
N ASN A 51 -8.58 -5.76 -2.27
CA ASN A 51 -9.25 -6.94 -1.71
C ASN A 51 -8.31 -7.75 -0.80
N ILE A 52 -7.06 -7.97 -1.23
CA ILE A 52 -6.04 -8.65 -0.42
C ILE A 52 -5.81 -7.86 0.87
N TRP A 53 -5.56 -6.56 0.78
CA TRP A 53 -5.34 -5.70 1.94
C TRP A 53 -6.50 -5.76 2.92
N THR A 54 -7.73 -5.60 2.42
CA THR A 54 -8.95 -5.61 3.24
C THR A 54 -9.14 -6.95 3.95
N GLY A 55 -8.86 -8.07 3.28
CA GLY A 55 -8.93 -9.40 3.89
C GLY A 55 -7.99 -9.55 5.08
N TYR A 56 -6.73 -9.16 4.92
CA TYR A 56 -5.72 -9.29 5.99
C TYR A 56 -5.86 -8.24 7.09
N SER A 57 -6.23 -7.00 6.76
CA SER A 57 -6.46 -5.95 7.77
C SER A 57 -7.56 -6.36 8.75
N ARG A 58 -8.70 -6.86 8.25
CA ARG A 58 -9.83 -7.31 9.08
C ARG A 58 -9.45 -8.50 9.98
N ALA A 59 -8.68 -9.43 9.45
CA ALA A 59 -8.18 -10.57 10.22
C ALA A 59 -7.27 -10.10 11.36
N GLY A 60 -6.37 -9.14 11.10
CA GLY A 60 -5.51 -8.52 12.09
C GLY A 60 -6.28 -7.83 13.21
N ASP A 61 -7.29 -7.03 12.85
CA ASP A 61 -8.14 -6.31 13.82
C ASP A 61 -8.89 -7.27 14.74
N THR A 62 -9.42 -8.37 14.19
CA THR A 62 -10.16 -9.40 14.95
C THR A 62 -9.27 -10.09 16.00
N VAL A 63 -8.00 -10.34 15.65
CA VAL A 63 -7.03 -10.96 16.58
C VAL A 63 -6.68 -9.98 17.71
N ALA A 64 -6.48 -8.71 17.38
CA ALA A 64 -6.22 -7.68 18.38
C ALA A 64 -7.41 -7.48 19.33
N GLU A 65 -8.63 -7.47 18.82
CA GLU A 65 -9.87 -7.33 19.61
C GLU A 65 -10.07 -8.51 20.58
N LYS A 66 -9.83 -9.75 20.12
CA LYS A 66 -9.91 -10.95 20.97
C LYS A 66 -8.84 -10.99 22.06
N ALA A 67 -7.64 -10.48 21.78
CA ALA A 67 -6.57 -10.39 22.77
C ALA A 67 -6.93 -9.41 23.91
N ILE A 68 -7.63 -8.32 23.59
CA ILE A 68 -8.10 -7.32 24.57
C ILE A 68 -9.21 -7.88 25.46
N THR A 69 -10.08 -8.75 24.95
CA THR A 69 -11.24 -9.29 25.69
C THR A 69 -10.94 -10.52 26.55
N THR A 70 -9.84 -11.26 26.28
CA THR A 70 -9.53 -12.52 26.97
C THR A 70 -8.49 -12.41 28.09
N ASN A 71 -7.68 -11.34 28.13
CA ASN A 71 -6.65 -11.17 29.16
C ASN A 71 -6.83 -9.85 29.93
N ASN A 72 -6.82 -9.95 31.26
CA ASN A 72 -6.67 -8.84 32.21
C ASN A 72 -5.26 -8.22 32.15
N ALA A 73 -4.76 -7.89 30.95
CA ALA A 73 -3.39 -7.47 30.72
C ALA A 73 -3.31 -5.95 30.57
N TYR A 74 -2.83 -5.32 31.66
CA TYR A 74 -1.93 -4.17 31.69
C TYR A 74 -1.69 -3.46 30.36
N ASN A 75 -2.07 -2.17 30.35
CA ASN A 75 -1.67 -1.15 29.39
C ASN A 75 -2.12 -1.38 27.95
N LYS A 76 -3.41 -1.09 27.71
CA LYS A 76 -3.94 -0.77 26.37
C LYS A 76 -3.02 0.18 25.57
N HIS A 77 -2.29 1.06 26.27
CA HIS A 77 -1.33 2.02 25.73
C HIS A 77 -0.06 1.39 25.12
N ASP A 78 0.38 0.21 25.57
CA ASP A 78 1.60 -0.46 25.08
C ASP A 78 1.36 -1.26 23.78
N LEU A 79 0.09 -1.48 23.41
CA LEU A 79 -0.34 -2.21 22.20
C LEU A 79 -0.77 -1.27 21.06
N VAL A 80 -0.97 0.03 21.33
CA VAL A 80 -1.33 1.03 20.31
C VAL A 80 -0.18 1.12 19.29
N GLY A 81 -0.44 0.66 18.06
CA GLY A 81 0.50 0.71 16.93
C GLY A 81 1.42 -0.50 16.75
N LYS A 82 1.48 -1.47 17.69
CA LYS A 82 2.40 -2.63 17.61
C LYS A 82 1.86 -3.87 16.89
N GLY A 83 0.67 -3.81 16.29
CA GLY A 83 0.05 -4.94 15.59
C GLY A 83 -0.62 -4.58 14.25
N GLN A 84 -0.39 -3.37 13.73
CA GLN A 84 -1.04 -2.94 12.49
C GLN A 84 -0.29 -3.50 11.28
N LEU A 85 -1.07 -3.96 10.30
CA LEU A 85 -0.57 -4.42 9.02
C LEU A 85 0.22 -3.30 8.34
N ASN A 86 1.48 -3.58 7.97
CA ASN A 86 2.38 -2.56 7.42
C ASN A 86 2.65 -2.75 5.91
N THR A 87 2.97 -3.96 5.48
CA THR A 87 3.18 -4.27 4.06
C THR A 87 2.80 -5.73 3.83
N ILE A 88 2.07 -5.99 2.75
CA ILE A 88 1.85 -7.33 2.22
C ILE A 88 2.76 -7.51 1.01
N ILE A 89 3.44 -8.64 0.94
CA ILE A 89 4.20 -9.09 -0.22
C ILE A 89 3.51 -10.33 -0.74
N VAL A 90 3.11 -10.32 -2.01
CA VAL A 90 2.49 -11.45 -2.69
C VAL A 90 3.43 -11.87 -3.80
N ASP A 91 4.06 -13.03 -3.63
CA ASP A 91 4.95 -13.58 -4.64
C ASP A 91 4.17 -14.58 -5.51
N CYS A 92 4.19 -14.36 -6.83
CA CYS A 92 3.49 -15.15 -7.81
C CYS A 92 4.47 -15.64 -8.87
N GLU A 93 4.12 -16.72 -9.58
CA GLU A 93 4.95 -17.26 -10.68
C GLU A 93 5.30 -16.19 -11.74
N ASN A 94 4.38 -15.25 -11.99
CA ASN A 94 4.53 -14.21 -13.01
C ASN A 94 4.83 -12.81 -12.44
N GLY A 95 5.39 -12.72 -11.24
CA GLY A 95 5.84 -11.46 -10.64
C GLY A 95 5.40 -11.29 -9.20
N THR A 96 5.76 -10.14 -8.62
CA THR A 96 5.56 -9.89 -7.19
C THR A 96 4.75 -8.60 -6.99
N LEU A 97 3.79 -8.64 -6.07
CA LEU A 97 2.96 -7.52 -5.67
C LEU A 97 3.34 -7.04 -4.26
N LEU A 98 3.61 -5.76 -4.09
CA LEU A 98 3.87 -5.15 -2.77
C LEU A 98 2.77 -4.14 -2.47
N ILE A 99 2.06 -4.30 -1.35
CA ILE A 99 0.94 -3.45 -0.95
C ILE A 99 1.25 -2.85 0.42
N THR A 100 1.18 -1.53 0.56
CA THR A 100 1.47 -0.82 1.82
C THR A 100 0.48 0.33 2.02
N PRO A 101 0.08 0.67 3.26
CA PRO A 101 -0.80 1.78 3.51
C PRO A 101 0.01 3.08 3.50
N ILE A 102 -0.65 4.15 3.07
CA ILE A 102 -0.11 5.51 3.10
C ILE A 102 -1.25 6.47 3.48
N SER A 103 -1.20 7.02 4.69
CA SER A 103 -2.33 7.76 5.28
C SER A 103 -3.62 6.92 5.27
N HIS A 104 -4.67 7.34 4.55
CA HIS A 104 -5.93 6.59 4.36
C HIS A 104 -6.03 5.89 2.99
N MET A 105 -4.92 5.76 2.28
CA MET A 105 -4.82 5.20 0.93
C MET A 105 -3.93 3.95 0.94
N LEU A 106 -3.90 3.25 -0.19
CA LEU A 106 -3.00 2.13 -0.44
C LEU A 106 -2.05 2.47 -1.59
N LEU A 107 -0.79 2.09 -1.41
CA LEU A 107 0.24 2.13 -2.43
C LEU A 107 0.60 0.69 -2.82
N CYS A 108 0.53 0.40 -4.10
CA CYS A 108 0.86 -0.89 -4.68
C CYS A 108 2.03 -0.75 -5.66
N LEU A 109 2.98 -1.67 -5.60
CA LEU A 109 4.09 -1.80 -6.56
C LEU A 109 4.07 -3.20 -7.17
N VAL A 110 4.25 -3.28 -8.49
CA VAL A 110 4.26 -4.54 -9.23
C VAL A 110 5.62 -4.75 -9.87
N GLY A 111 6.24 -5.89 -9.58
CA GLY A 111 7.46 -6.35 -10.22
C GLY A 111 7.19 -7.48 -11.19
N ASN A 112 7.98 -7.56 -12.26
CA ASN A 112 8.00 -8.72 -13.16
C ASN A 112 8.75 -9.93 -12.52
N PRO A 113 8.78 -11.11 -13.16
CA PRO A 113 9.41 -12.33 -12.60
C PRO A 113 10.91 -12.19 -12.27
N GLU A 114 11.62 -11.27 -12.94
CA GLU A 114 13.05 -11.04 -12.73
C GLU A 114 13.33 -10.07 -11.55
N SER A 115 12.28 -9.58 -10.89
CA SER A 115 12.41 -8.58 -9.84
C SER A 115 13.05 -9.15 -8.59
N ASN A 116 14.17 -8.55 -8.18
CA ASN A 116 14.72 -8.82 -6.86
C ASN A 116 13.83 -8.17 -5.77
N LEU A 117 13.37 -8.96 -4.82
CA LEU A 117 12.51 -8.49 -3.73
C LEU A 117 13.12 -7.33 -2.93
N GLY A 118 14.43 -7.34 -2.71
CA GLY A 118 15.13 -6.26 -2.01
C GLY A 118 15.02 -4.91 -2.74
N ILE A 119 15.08 -4.93 -4.08
CA ILE A 119 14.91 -3.73 -4.91
C ILE A 119 13.45 -3.25 -4.85
N LEU A 120 12.48 -4.17 -4.95
CA LEU A 120 11.06 -3.83 -4.84
C LEU A 120 10.75 -3.15 -3.50
N ILE A 121 11.21 -3.72 -2.39
CA ILE A 121 11.03 -3.17 -1.05
C ILE A 121 11.71 -1.80 -0.93
N ALA A 122 12.94 -1.66 -1.42
CA ALA A 122 13.67 -0.39 -1.37
C ALA A 122 12.95 0.73 -2.13
N LYS A 123 12.49 0.44 -3.36
CA LYS A 123 11.71 1.38 -4.18
C LYS A 123 10.38 1.74 -3.52
N LEU A 124 9.64 0.74 -3.01
CA LEU A 124 8.39 0.97 -2.29
C LEU A 124 8.60 1.90 -1.09
N GLN A 125 9.62 1.63 -0.27
CA GLN A 125 9.89 2.43 0.92
C GLN A 125 10.32 3.86 0.58
N ALA A 126 11.16 4.03 -0.45
CA ALA A 126 11.57 5.36 -0.92
C ALA A 126 10.35 6.16 -1.39
N LEU A 127 9.48 5.51 -2.18
CA LEU A 127 8.24 6.12 -2.68
C LEU A 127 7.29 6.47 -1.54
N ARG A 128 7.08 5.55 -0.59
CA ARG A 128 6.24 5.79 0.59
C ARG A 128 6.74 6.99 1.37
N ARG A 129 8.03 7.03 1.75
CA ARG A 129 8.61 8.17 2.49
C ARG A 129 8.42 9.50 1.75
N HIS A 130 8.58 9.51 0.43
CA HIS A 130 8.43 10.72 -0.37
C HIS A 130 6.98 11.21 -0.45
N LEU A 131 6.01 10.28 -0.41
CA LEU A 131 4.58 10.59 -0.54
C LEU A 131 3.84 10.71 0.79
N SER A 132 4.39 10.23 1.91
CA SER A 132 3.71 10.23 3.22
C SER A 132 3.33 11.66 3.64
N ASP A 133 4.30 12.54 3.84
CA ASP A 133 4.03 13.88 4.38
C ASP A 133 3.10 14.72 3.49
N PRO A 134 3.24 14.71 2.13
CA PRO A 134 2.31 15.41 1.26
C PRO A 134 0.87 14.88 1.33
N LEU A 135 0.71 13.56 1.45
CA LEU A 135 -0.62 12.93 1.46
C LEU A 135 -1.31 13.05 2.82
N GLU A 136 -0.57 12.97 3.93
CA GLU A 136 -1.11 13.20 5.28
C GLU A 136 -1.74 14.59 5.40
N LYS A 137 -1.03 15.61 4.89
CA LYS A 137 -1.52 16.99 4.85
C LYS A 137 -2.76 17.19 3.98
N VAL A 138 -3.13 16.23 3.14
CA VAL A 138 -4.35 16.32 2.32
C VAL A 138 -5.47 15.44 2.88
N SER A 139 -5.15 14.34 3.56
CA SER A 139 -6.15 13.57 4.28
C SER A 139 -6.82 14.35 5.42
N GLU A 140 -6.09 15.28 6.07
CA GLU A 140 -6.66 16.12 7.14
C GLU A 140 -7.75 17.10 6.66
N TYR A 141 -7.87 17.34 5.35
CA TYR A 141 -8.83 18.29 4.77
C TYR A 141 -10.03 17.64 4.06
N SER A 142 -10.11 16.31 4.03
CA SER A 142 -11.23 15.58 3.44
C SER A 142 -12.18 15.14 4.56
N PHE A 143 -13.17 15.99 4.85
CA PHE A 143 -14.31 15.71 5.75
C PHE A 143 -15.39 14.88 5.05
#